data_AF-K6UJV4-F1
#
_entry.id   AF-K6UJV4-F1
#
_cell.length_a   1.000
_cell.length_b   1.000
_cell.length_c   1.000
_cell.angle_alpha   90.00
_cell.angle_beta   90.00
_cell.angle_gamma   90.00
#
_symmetry.space_group_name_H-M   'P 1'
#
loop_
_entity.id
_entity.type
_entity.pdbx_description
1 polymer ?
#
loop_
_entity_poly.entity_id
_entity_poly.type
_entity_poly.pdbx_seq_one_letter_code
_entity_poly.pdbx_strand_id
1 'polypeptide(L)'
;MMNLPEEEIIKGHNDESGFERRHKKYVKENCRNDYFEFDQKKSIEDYFLEKDIDVFNVHINKDSSLDDVLTNIYIYIEKNIKFDNFLPSVEEILKEKLQKEEKELSLEKEKLLKKENELIGEEINKNEELIKAEKKRQELLLEHQQQYFHNQSIPLRFYLIKNILPILTDALIHICRTKPKNPCLHIAQYLLENAHKYNVEEAALDVLRSEELGADGAGVHR
;
A
#
# COMPACT_ATOMS: atom_id res chain seq x y z
N MET A 1 7.07 43.06 20.79
CA MET A 1 8.07 44.02 20.25
C MET A 1 7.43 44.74 19.08
N MET A 2 7.39 46.07 19.09
CA MET A 2 6.88 46.87 17.97
C MET A 2 7.97 46.94 16.89
N ASN A 3 7.71 46.39 15.70
CA ASN A 3 8.60 46.48 14.55
C ASN A 3 8.44 47.85 13.88
N LEU A 4 9.23 48.83 14.31
CA LEU A 4 9.36 50.13 13.64
C LEU A 4 10.57 50.11 12.68
N PRO A 5 10.50 50.86 11.55
CA PRO A 5 11.61 50.97 10.62
C PRO A 5 12.86 51.59 11.27
N GLU A 6 14.04 51.09 10.92
CA GLU A 6 15.32 51.43 11.57
C GLU A 6 15.67 52.93 11.54
N GLU A 7 15.12 53.67 10.57
CA GLU A 7 15.32 55.10 10.39
C GLU A 7 14.66 55.95 11.49
N GLU A 8 13.61 55.45 12.15
CA GLU A 8 12.93 56.11 13.26
C GLU A 8 13.57 55.78 14.63
N ILE A 9 14.50 54.81 14.67
CA ILE A 9 15.17 54.39 15.88
C ILE A 9 16.34 55.35 16.14
N ILE A 10 16.13 56.35 17.00
CA ILE A 10 17.18 57.26 17.45
C ILE A 10 18.29 56.46 18.15
N LYS A 11 19.44 56.31 17.47
CA LYS A 11 20.64 55.63 17.98
C LYS A 11 21.03 56.19 19.35
N GLY A 12 21.20 55.31 20.34
CA GLY A 12 21.64 55.69 21.69
C GLY A 12 20.52 56.11 22.65
N HIS A 13 19.26 56.17 22.19
CA HIS A 13 18.15 56.66 23.00
C HIS A 13 17.32 55.55 23.64
N ASN A 14 17.26 54.35 23.06
CA ASN A 14 16.55 53.18 23.62
C ASN A 14 17.49 52.12 24.23
N ASP A 15 18.68 52.53 24.64
CA ASP A 15 19.63 51.66 25.34
C ASP A 15 19.30 51.61 26.84
N GLU A 16 19.80 50.58 27.54
CA GLU A 16 19.56 50.34 28.98
C GLU A 16 19.91 51.57 29.84
N SER A 17 21.06 52.19 29.60
CA SER A 17 21.48 53.43 30.29
C SER A 17 20.56 54.62 29.98
N GLY A 18 20.02 54.68 28.76
CA GLY A 18 19.08 55.71 28.33
C GLY A 18 17.71 55.52 28.99
N PHE A 19 17.26 54.27 29.14
CA PHE A 19 16.07 53.91 29.89
C PHE A 19 16.22 54.30 31.35
N GLU A 20 17.31 53.89 32.02
CA GLU A 20 17.56 54.17 33.43
C GLU A 20 17.54 55.68 33.74
N ARG A 21 18.15 56.50 32.87
CA ARG A 21 18.12 57.96 32.98
C ARG A 21 16.70 58.53 32.88
N ARG A 22 15.91 58.07 31.89
CA ARG A 22 14.52 58.53 31.71
C ARG A 22 13.63 58.05 32.85
N HIS A 23 13.82 56.81 33.29
CA HIS A 23 13.09 56.22 34.39
C HIS A 23 13.35 56.99 35.69
N LYS A 24 14.61 57.29 36.04
CA LYS A 24 14.95 58.12 37.22
C LYS A 24 14.33 59.52 37.14
N LYS A 25 14.36 60.15 35.96
CA LYS A 25 13.71 61.45 35.74
C LYS A 25 12.19 61.34 35.96
N TYR A 26 11.55 60.35 35.35
CA TYR A 26 10.12 60.09 35.49
C TYR A 26 9.73 59.84 36.95
N VAL A 27 10.46 59.00 37.67
CA VAL A 27 10.21 58.70 39.09
C VAL A 27 10.30 59.97 39.93
N LYS A 28 11.34 60.80 39.74
CA LYS A 28 11.48 62.06 40.49
C LYS A 28 10.35 63.07 40.21
N GLU A 29 9.89 63.12 38.97
CA GLU A 29 8.89 64.08 38.50
C GLU A 29 7.44 63.64 38.76
N ASN A 30 7.15 62.33 38.77
CA ASN A 30 5.78 61.81 38.75
C ASN A 30 5.47 60.78 39.85
N CYS A 31 6.48 60.14 40.46
CA CYS A 31 6.25 59.21 41.55
C CYS A 31 6.39 59.93 42.89
N ARG A 32 5.56 59.51 43.85
CA ARG A 32 5.56 60.01 45.22
C ARG A 32 6.87 59.62 45.89
N ASN A 33 7.71 60.60 46.24
CA ASN A 33 8.89 60.35 47.07
C ASN A 33 8.45 60.49 48.53
N ASP A 34 8.29 59.34 49.18
CA ASP A 34 8.15 59.14 50.63
C ASP A 34 6.93 59.76 51.33
N TYR A 35 6.28 58.94 52.15
CA TYR A 35 5.07 59.22 52.93
C TYR A 35 5.17 60.37 53.96
N PHE A 36 6.30 61.08 54.02
CA PHE A 36 6.61 62.08 55.05
C PHE A 36 6.56 63.54 54.59
N GLU A 37 6.56 63.79 53.28
CA GLU A 37 6.36 65.14 52.75
C GLU A 37 4.98 65.24 52.10
N PHE A 38 4.30 66.37 52.33
CA PHE A 38 3.05 66.76 51.65
C PHE A 38 3.36 67.05 50.16
N ASP A 39 3.81 66.04 49.42
CA ASP A 39 4.11 66.18 48.00
C ASP A 39 2.78 66.38 47.26
N GLN A 40 2.66 67.49 46.52
CA GLN A 40 1.45 67.87 45.79
C GLN A 40 1.29 67.08 44.47
N LYS A 41 2.20 66.15 44.19
CA LYS A 41 2.21 65.36 42.96
C LYS A 41 1.14 64.28 43.02
N LYS A 42 0.15 64.40 42.15
CA LYS A 42 -0.84 63.35 41.90
C LYS A 42 -0.17 62.21 41.15
N SER A 43 -0.04 61.06 41.81
CA SER A 43 0.35 59.82 41.15
C SER A 43 -0.79 59.26 40.31
N ILE A 44 -0.50 58.27 39.47
CA ILE A 44 -1.52 57.54 38.71
C ILE A 44 -2.51 56.84 39.66
N GLU A 45 -2.02 56.36 40.81
CA GLU A 45 -2.85 55.73 41.84
C GLU A 45 -3.86 56.73 42.41
N ASP A 46 -3.42 57.97 42.69
CA ASP A 46 -4.30 59.04 43.18
C ASP A 46 -5.41 59.38 42.18
N TYR A 47 -5.14 59.33 40.87
CA TYR A 47 -6.16 59.54 39.84
C TYR A 47 -7.28 58.50 39.91
N PHE A 48 -6.95 57.23 40.14
CA PHE A 48 -7.94 56.16 40.27
C PHE A 48 -8.72 56.27 41.57
N LEU A 49 -8.04 56.57 42.68
CA LEU A 49 -8.68 56.79 43.98
C LEU A 49 -9.63 58.01 43.96
N GLU A 50 -9.26 59.11 43.29
CA GLU A 50 -10.14 60.28 43.07
C GLU A 50 -11.42 59.95 42.27
N LYS A 51 -11.44 58.82 41.56
CA LYS A 51 -12.58 58.30 40.79
C LYS A 51 -13.32 57.17 41.48
N ASP A 52 -13.03 56.92 42.77
CA ASP A 52 -13.55 55.78 43.54
C ASP A 52 -13.23 54.41 42.89
N ILE A 53 -12.11 54.32 42.17
CA ILE A 53 -11.61 53.07 41.58
C ILE A 53 -10.55 52.49 42.51
N ASP A 54 -10.79 51.28 42.99
CA ASP A 54 -9.88 50.56 43.88
C ASP A 54 -8.59 50.17 43.13
N VAL A 55 -7.44 50.32 43.79
CA VAL A 55 -6.11 50.05 43.21
C VAL A 55 -5.38 49.01 44.06
N PHE A 56 -4.97 47.91 43.43
CA PHE A 56 -4.21 46.85 44.09
C PHE A 56 -2.72 46.96 43.79
N ASN A 57 -1.95 47.36 44.80
CA ASN A 57 -0.49 47.46 44.70
C ASN A 57 0.17 46.14 45.14
N VAL A 58 0.84 45.48 44.20
CA VAL A 58 1.58 44.22 44.45
C VAL A 58 3.07 44.53 44.58
N HIS A 59 3.63 44.27 45.77
CA HIS A 59 5.06 44.37 45.99
C HIS A 59 5.74 43.03 45.69
N ILE A 60 6.51 42.98 44.58
CA ILE A 60 7.22 41.79 44.15
C ILE A 60 8.67 41.85 44.65
N ASN A 61 9.05 40.92 45.51
CA ASN A 61 10.41 40.75 46.02
C ASN A 61 11.06 39.47 45.44
N LYS A 62 12.36 39.27 45.66
CA LYS A 62 13.09 38.07 45.19
C LYS A 62 12.56 36.76 45.79
N ASP A 63 11.98 36.83 46.99
CA ASP A 63 11.44 35.68 47.72
C ASP A 63 9.94 35.48 47.48
N SER A 64 9.31 36.31 46.64
CA SER A 64 7.89 36.20 46.34
C SER A 64 7.63 35.00 45.42
N SER A 65 6.81 34.04 45.89
CA SER A 65 6.32 32.95 45.06
C SER A 65 5.32 33.46 44.02
N LEU A 66 5.45 33.00 42.77
CA LEU A 66 4.57 33.37 41.68
C LEU A 66 3.12 32.96 41.97
N ASP A 67 2.91 31.78 42.57
CA ASP A 67 1.59 31.26 42.90
C ASP A 67 0.88 32.13 43.95
N ASP A 68 1.63 32.61 44.95
CA ASP A 68 1.10 33.49 46.00
C ASP A 68 0.71 34.85 45.40
N VAL A 69 1.54 35.40 44.52
CA VAL A 69 1.25 36.67 43.83
C VAL A 69 -0.01 36.54 42.97
N LEU A 70 -0.11 35.47 42.18
CA LEU A 70 -1.28 35.24 41.32
C LEU A 70 -2.54 35.02 42.14
N THR A 71 -2.46 34.27 43.24
CA THR A 71 -3.61 34.02 44.13
C THR A 71 -4.13 35.31 44.73
N ASN A 72 -3.24 36.21 45.17
CA ASN A 72 -3.64 37.52 45.67
C ASN A 72 -4.31 38.39 44.60
N ILE A 73 -3.83 38.33 43.35
CA ILE A 73 -4.47 39.01 42.21
C ILE A 73 -5.85 38.43 41.94
N TYR A 74 -6.00 37.10 41.94
CA TYR A 74 -7.29 36.43 41.76
C TYR A 74 -8.30 36.86 42.82
N ILE A 75 -7.91 36.82 44.10
CA ILE A 75 -8.77 37.23 45.21
C ILE A 75 -9.23 38.69 45.04
N TYR A 76 -8.33 39.59 44.63
CA TYR A 76 -8.66 40.99 44.43
C TYR A 76 -9.68 41.19 43.29
N ILE A 77 -9.50 40.49 42.17
CA ILE A 77 -10.42 40.56 41.02
C ILE A 77 -11.79 39.95 41.37
N GLU A 78 -11.82 38.82 42.08
CA GLU A 78 -13.06 38.10 42.43
C GLU A 78 -13.87 38.76 43.55
N LYS A 79 -13.24 39.61 44.37
CA LYS A 79 -13.87 40.22 45.56
C LYS A 79 -15.22 40.89 45.25
N ASN A 80 -15.34 41.52 44.07
CA ASN A 80 -16.51 42.32 43.73
C ASN A 80 -17.38 41.69 42.63
N ILE A 81 -16.83 40.84 41.77
CA ILE A 81 -17.53 40.29 40.60
C ILE A 81 -17.05 38.85 40.35
N LYS A 82 -18.00 37.94 40.15
CA LYS A 82 -17.69 36.61 39.63
C LYS A 82 -17.34 36.74 38.15
N PHE A 83 -16.13 36.41 37.75
CA PHE A 83 -15.71 36.44 36.36
C PHE A 83 -15.85 35.03 35.74
N ASP A 84 -16.28 34.99 34.48
CA ASP A 84 -16.29 33.76 33.71
C ASP A 84 -14.94 33.65 32.97
N ASN A 85 -14.22 32.55 33.21
CA ASN A 85 -13.02 32.27 32.42
C ASN A 85 -13.45 31.73 31.05
N PHE A 86 -13.19 32.50 29.99
CA PHE A 86 -13.50 32.11 28.61
C PHE A 86 -12.43 31.21 27.96
N LEU A 87 -11.37 30.86 28.71
CA LEU A 87 -10.37 29.91 28.27
C LEU A 87 -10.84 28.48 28.55
N PRO A 88 -10.54 27.53 27.64
CA PRO A 88 -10.82 26.12 27.89
C PRO A 88 -10.17 25.64 29.19
N SER A 89 -10.92 24.84 29.94
CA SER A 89 -10.38 24.20 31.14
C SER A 89 -9.23 23.25 30.76
N VAL A 90 -8.32 23.03 31.70
CA VAL A 90 -7.22 22.04 31.56
C VAL A 90 -7.78 20.66 31.16
N GLU A 91 -8.94 20.29 31.70
CA GLU A 91 -9.62 19.03 31.37
C GLU A 91 -10.13 18.99 29.92
N GLU A 92 -10.65 20.10 29.41
CA GLU A 92 -11.15 20.21 28.03
C GLU A 92 -9.98 20.14 27.03
N ILE A 93 -8.88 20.83 27.33
CA ILE A 93 -7.64 20.76 26.56
C ILE A 93 -7.11 19.31 26.52
N LEU A 94 -7.15 18.60 27.65
CA LEU A 94 -6.71 17.21 27.72
C LEU A 94 -7.61 16.28 26.90
N LYS A 95 -8.93 16.46 26.97
CA LYS A 95 -9.90 15.69 26.17
C LYS A 95 -9.71 15.92 24.68
N GLU A 96 -9.52 17.16 24.25
CA GLU A 96 -9.25 17.47 22.84
C GLU A 96 -7.96 16.82 22.34
N LYS A 97 -6.91 16.82 23.16
CA LYS A 97 -5.64 16.14 22.84
C LYS A 97 -5.85 14.64 22.67
N LEU A 98 -6.51 13.98 23.63
CA LEU A 98 -6.85 12.56 23.55
C LEU A 98 -7.65 12.21 22.30
N GLN A 99 -8.67 13.00 21.97
CA GLN A 99 -9.48 12.78 20.77
C GLN A 99 -8.68 12.95 19.47
N LYS A 100 -7.71 13.88 19.44
CA LYS A 100 -6.82 14.04 18.30
C LYS A 100 -5.91 12.84 18.15
N GLU A 101 -5.29 12.38 19.23
CA GLU A 101 -4.44 11.19 19.23
C GLU A 101 -5.21 9.93 18.80
N GLU A 102 -6.44 9.72 19.30
CA GLU A 102 -7.28 8.59 18.88
C GLU A 102 -7.63 8.64 17.38
N LYS A 103 -7.93 9.84 16.86
CA LYS A 103 -8.20 10.04 15.43
C LYS A 103 -6.97 9.78 14.57
N GLU A 104 -5.80 10.23 15.01
CA GLU A 104 -4.54 9.99 14.30
C GLU A 104 -4.20 8.49 14.28
N LEU A 105 -4.34 7.82 15.42
CA LEU A 105 -4.04 6.40 15.58
C LEU A 105 -5.02 5.52 14.79
N SER A 106 -6.31 5.89 14.75
CA SER A 106 -7.29 5.19 13.91
C SER A 106 -7.02 5.38 12.41
N LEU A 107 -6.64 6.59 11.98
CA LEU A 107 -6.26 6.87 10.60
C LEU A 107 -4.99 6.11 10.19
N GLU A 108 -4.01 6.00 11.07
CA GLU A 108 -2.79 5.23 10.82
C GLU A 108 -3.08 3.73 10.69
N LYS A 109 -3.92 3.18 11.57
CA LYS A 109 -4.40 1.78 11.47
C LYS A 109 -5.12 1.52 10.15
N GLU A 110 -5.99 2.41 9.72
CA GLU A 110 -6.70 2.27 8.44
C GLU A 110 -5.73 2.31 7.24
N LYS A 111 -4.73 3.19 7.29
CA LYS A 111 -3.67 3.25 6.26
C LYS A 111 -2.84 1.97 6.21
N LEU A 112 -2.50 1.39 7.35
CA LEU A 112 -1.77 0.12 7.42
C LEU A 112 -2.60 -1.03 6.86
N LEU A 113 -3.87 -1.13 7.25
CA LEU A 113 -4.80 -2.14 6.71
C LEU A 113 -4.98 -2.02 5.19
N LYS A 114 -5.09 -0.79 4.66
CA LYS A 114 -5.17 -0.58 3.21
C LYS A 114 -3.91 -1.06 2.49
N LYS A 115 -2.73 -0.70 2.99
CA LYS A 115 -1.46 -1.18 2.43
C LYS A 115 -1.32 -2.70 2.48
N GLU A 116 -1.71 -3.32 3.59
CA GLU A 116 -1.68 -4.78 3.73
C GLU A 116 -2.62 -5.46 2.72
N ASN A 117 -3.84 -4.97 2.58
CA ASN A 117 -4.80 -5.49 1.60
C ASN A 117 -4.33 -5.28 0.15
N GLU A 118 -3.70 -4.14 -0.16
CA GLU A 118 -3.10 -3.87 -1.47
C GLU A 118 -1.98 -4.88 -1.78
N LEU A 119 -1.08 -5.12 -0.83
CA LEU A 119 0.01 -6.10 -0.99
C LEU A 119 -0.52 -7.52 -1.21
N ILE A 120 -1.51 -7.94 -0.41
CA ILE A 120 -2.16 -9.24 -0.56
C ILE A 120 -2.84 -9.35 -1.93
N GLY A 121 -3.55 -8.29 -2.36
CA GLY A 121 -4.20 -8.25 -3.66
C GLY A 121 -3.22 -8.37 -4.83
N GLU A 122 -2.08 -7.68 -4.75
CA GLU A 122 -1.00 -7.81 -5.73
C GLU A 122 -0.40 -9.23 -5.77
N GLU A 123 -0.18 -9.84 -4.60
CA GLU A 123 0.40 -11.18 -4.51
C GLU A 123 -0.55 -12.25 -5.05
N ILE A 124 -1.85 -12.13 -4.77
CA ILE A 124 -2.89 -12.99 -5.35
C ILE A 124 -2.89 -12.85 -6.88
N ASN A 125 -2.93 -11.62 -7.40
CA ASN A 125 -2.93 -11.39 -8.85
C ASN A 125 -1.67 -11.96 -9.53
N LYS A 126 -0.49 -11.75 -8.95
CA LYS A 126 0.77 -12.33 -9.46
C LYS A 126 0.72 -13.86 -9.46
N ASN A 127 0.21 -14.47 -8.38
CA ASN A 127 0.05 -15.92 -8.31
C ASN A 127 -0.95 -16.45 -9.33
N GLU A 128 -2.08 -15.79 -9.54
CA GLU A 128 -3.07 -16.18 -10.54
C GLU A 128 -2.49 -16.13 -11.97
N GLU A 129 -1.71 -15.09 -12.29
CA GLU A 129 -1.02 -14.99 -13.58
C GLU A 129 0.00 -16.13 -13.77
N LEU A 130 0.78 -16.45 -12.73
CA LEU A 130 1.73 -17.56 -12.77
C LEU A 130 1.04 -18.90 -12.97
N ILE A 131 -0.04 -19.18 -12.22
CA ILE A 131 -0.83 -20.41 -12.35
C ILE A 131 -1.41 -20.52 -13.75
N LYS A 132 -1.94 -19.42 -14.30
CA LYS A 132 -2.50 -19.40 -15.67
C LYS A 132 -1.43 -19.66 -16.72
N ALA A 133 -0.25 -19.06 -16.57
CA ALA A 133 0.88 -19.29 -17.47
C ALA A 133 1.38 -20.74 -17.40
N GLU A 134 1.49 -21.31 -16.19
CA GLU A 134 1.89 -22.69 -15.98
C GLU A 134 0.87 -23.66 -16.60
N LYS A 135 -0.42 -23.45 -16.35
CA LYS A 135 -1.48 -24.28 -16.93
C LYS A 135 -1.43 -24.29 -18.46
N LYS A 136 -1.27 -23.12 -19.09
CA LYS A 136 -1.12 -23.01 -20.55
C LYS A 136 0.12 -23.76 -21.05
N ARG A 137 1.23 -23.69 -20.32
CA ARG A 137 2.45 -24.44 -20.65
C ARG A 137 2.23 -25.95 -20.54
N GLN A 138 1.53 -26.41 -19.52
CA GLN A 138 1.20 -27.83 -19.33
C GLN A 138 0.28 -28.36 -20.44
N GLU A 139 -0.73 -27.58 -20.84
CA GLU A 139 -1.63 -27.91 -21.96
C GLU A 139 -0.84 -28.08 -23.26
N LEU A 140 0.03 -27.12 -23.58
CA LEU A 140 0.89 -27.19 -24.77
C LEU A 140 1.84 -28.41 -24.72
N LEU A 141 2.42 -28.71 -23.55
CA LEU A 141 3.28 -29.87 -23.38
C LEU A 141 2.51 -31.17 -23.62
N LEU A 142 1.27 -31.28 -23.14
CA LEU A 142 0.42 -32.44 -23.34
C LEU A 142 0.07 -32.64 -24.82
N GLU A 143 -0.27 -31.57 -25.53
CA GLU A 143 -0.52 -31.62 -26.98
C GLU A 143 0.71 -32.12 -27.75
N HIS A 144 1.89 -31.58 -27.45
CA HIS A 144 3.13 -32.04 -28.06
C HIS A 144 3.44 -33.51 -27.73
N GLN A 145 3.19 -33.96 -26.50
CA GLN A 145 3.35 -35.36 -26.12
C GLN A 145 2.41 -36.27 -26.91
N GLN A 146 1.14 -35.89 -27.06
CA GLN A 146 0.18 -36.66 -27.86
C GLN A 146 0.59 -36.74 -29.33
N GLN A 147 1.02 -35.62 -29.91
CA GLN A 147 1.53 -35.59 -31.29
C GLN A 147 2.78 -36.47 -31.44
N TYR A 148 3.70 -36.41 -30.46
CA TYR A 148 4.90 -37.25 -30.45
C TYR A 148 4.54 -38.74 -30.42
N PHE A 149 3.63 -39.17 -29.54
CA PHE A 149 3.17 -40.55 -29.50
C PHE A 149 2.46 -40.96 -30.80
N HIS A 150 1.65 -40.08 -31.37
CA HIS A 150 1.02 -40.33 -32.66
C HIS A 150 2.07 -40.58 -33.74
N ASN A 151 3.08 -39.72 -33.83
CA ASN A 151 4.17 -39.81 -34.80
C ASN A 151 4.98 -41.10 -34.62
N GLN A 152 5.28 -41.47 -33.37
CA GLN A 152 5.95 -42.75 -33.08
C GLN A 152 5.10 -43.97 -33.46
N SER A 153 3.77 -43.85 -33.45
CA SER A 153 2.86 -44.93 -33.84
C SER A 153 2.70 -45.07 -35.35
N ILE A 154 3.12 -44.08 -36.17
CA ILE A 154 2.96 -44.09 -37.63
C ILE A 154 3.61 -45.33 -38.26
N PRO A 155 4.89 -45.68 -37.98
CA PRO A 155 5.53 -46.85 -38.59
C PRO A 155 4.81 -48.16 -38.25
N LEU A 156 4.35 -48.32 -37.00
CA LEU A 156 3.59 -49.50 -36.58
C LEU A 156 2.25 -49.57 -37.29
N ARG A 157 1.49 -48.47 -37.35
CA ARG A 157 0.23 -48.39 -38.10
C ARG A 157 0.44 -48.73 -39.57
N PHE A 158 1.46 -48.17 -40.21
CA PHE A 158 1.78 -48.43 -41.60
C PHE A 158 2.11 -49.92 -41.81
N TYR A 159 2.91 -50.52 -40.92
CA TYR A 159 3.21 -51.94 -40.96
C TYR A 159 1.93 -52.80 -40.85
N LEU A 160 1.04 -52.47 -39.92
CA LEU A 160 -0.23 -53.20 -39.74
C LEU A 160 -1.15 -53.04 -40.97
N ILE A 161 -1.26 -51.83 -41.50
CA ILE A 161 -2.07 -51.51 -42.69
C ILE A 161 -1.53 -52.22 -43.93
N LYS A 162 -0.20 -52.27 -44.11
CA LYS A 162 0.42 -52.88 -45.28
C LYS A 162 0.35 -54.41 -45.25
N ASN A 163 0.68 -55.02 -44.11
CA ASN A 163 0.91 -56.47 -44.05
C ASN A 163 -0.30 -57.26 -43.53
N ILE A 164 -1.03 -56.73 -42.54
CA ILE A 164 -2.06 -57.49 -41.82
C ILE A 164 -3.46 -57.11 -42.28
N LEU A 165 -3.69 -55.83 -42.56
CA LEU A 165 -5.03 -55.33 -42.86
C LEU A 165 -5.64 -55.98 -44.12
N PRO A 166 -4.95 -56.17 -45.26
CA PRO A 166 -5.57 -56.71 -46.47
C PRO A 166 -6.13 -58.12 -46.25
N ILE A 167 -5.30 -59.02 -45.70
CA ILE A 167 -5.70 -60.40 -45.43
C ILE A 167 -6.79 -60.47 -44.34
N LEU A 168 -6.71 -59.60 -43.33
CA LEU A 168 -7.71 -59.54 -42.26
C LEU A 168 -9.05 -59.02 -42.77
N THR A 169 -9.07 -58.02 -43.64
CA THR A 169 -10.30 -57.51 -44.26
C THR A 169 -10.99 -58.57 -45.10
N ASP A 170 -10.23 -59.34 -45.89
CA ASP A 170 -10.78 -60.43 -46.69
C ASP A 170 -11.31 -61.57 -45.80
N ALA A 171 -10.61 -61.89 -44.71
CA ALA A 171 -11.07 -62.85 -43.71
C ALA A 171 -12.39 -62.43 -43.06
N LEU A 172 -12.51 -61.15 -42.69
CA LEU A 172 -13.72 -60.59 -42.09
C LEU A 172 -14.89 -60.61 -43.08
N ILE A 173 -14.66 -60.22 -44.35
CA ILE A 173 -15.67 -60.31 -45.41
C ILE A 173 -16.12 -61.76 -45.63
N HIS A 174 -15.17 -62.70 -45.65
CA HIS A 174 -15.46 -64.12 -45.81
C HIS A 174 -16.35 -64.66 -44.69
N ILE A 175 -16.10 -64.26 -43.44
CA ILE A 175 -16.88 -64.68 -42.28
C ILE A 175 -18.27 -64.05 -42.25
N CYS A 176 -18.40 -62.79 -42.65
CA CYS A 176 -19.71 -62.17 -42.81
C CYS A 176 -20.59 -62.94 -43.80
N ARG A 177 -19.98 -63.60 -44.80
CA ARG A 177 -20.67 -64.46 -45.78
C ARG A 177 -20.97 -65.86 -45.26
N THR A 178 -20.01 -66.54 -44.61
CA THR A 178 -20.16 -67.93 -44.19
C THR A 178 -20.86 -68.12 -42.84
N LYS A 179 -20.92 -67.06 -42.01
CA LYS A 179 -21.54 -67.04 -40.66
C LYS A 179 -21.26 -68.32 -39.85
N PRO A 180 -19.99 -68.66 -39.61
CA PRO A 180 -19.61 -69.88 -38.90
C PRO A 180 -20.00 -69.80 -37.42
N LYS A 181 -20.19 -70.97 -36.78
CA LYS A 181 -20.52 -71.06 -35.34
C LYS A 181 -19.45 -70.43 -34.44
N ASN A 182 -18.17 -70.53 -34.83
CA ASN A 182 -17.03 -69.96 -34.10
C ASN A 182 -16.25 -68.99 -35.01
N PRO A 183 -16.57 -67.68 -35.01
CA PRO A 183 -15.95 -66.72 -35.92
C PRO A 183 -14.44 -66.58 -35.69
N CYS A 184 -13.99 -66.50 -34.43
CA CYS A 184 -12.56 -66.32 -34.12
C CYS A 184 -11.68 -67.48 -34.63
N LEU A 185 -12.13 -68.72 -34.46
CA LEU A 185 -11.41 -69.90 -34.95
C LEU A 185 -11.31 -69.90 -36.48
N HIS A 186 -12.42 -69.52 -37.14
CA HIS A 186 -12.46 -69.45 -38.60
C HIS A 186 -11.60 -68.30 -39.15
N ILE A 187 -11.46 -67.16 -38.44
CA ILE A 187 -10.50 -66.11 -38.79
C ILE A 187 -9.08 -66.68 -38.73
N ALA A 188 -8.71 -67.30 -37.60
CA ALA A 188 -7.36 -67.81 -37.39
C ALA A 188 -6.97 -68.84 -38.47
N GLN A 189 -7.89 -69.75 -38.80
CA GLN A 189 -7.69 -70.72 -39.86
C GLN A 189 -7.55 -70.04 -41.24
N TYR A 190 -8.43 -69.09 -41.56
CA TYR A 190 -8.37 -68.36 -42.83
C TYR A 190 -7.07 -67.56 -42.99
N LEU A 191 -6.60 -66.92 -41.91
CA LEU A 191 -5.32 -66.21 -41.90
C LEU A 191 -4.16 -67.16 -42.13
N LEU A 192 -4.13 -68.32 -41.47
CA LEU A 192 -3.06 -69.32 -41.62
C LEU A 192 -3.02 -69.89 -43.05
N GLU A 193 -4.19 -70.18 -43.62
CA GLU A 193 -4.33 -70.74 -44.97
C GLU A 193 -4.00 -69.73 -46.07
N ASN A 194 -4.18 -68.43 -45.84
CA ASN A 194 -3.99 -67.40 -46.88
C ASN A 194 -2.79 -66.48 -46.64
N ALA A 195 -2.04 -66.65 -45.55
CA ALA A 195 -0.89 -65.80 -45.18
C ALA A 195 0.14 -65.65 -46.30
N HIS A 196 0.43 -66.73 -47.02
CA HIS A 196 1.43 -66.75 -48.09
C HIS A 196 1.06 -65.90 -49.32
N LYS A 197 -0.22 -65.55 -49.50
CA LYS A 197 -0.70 -64.79 -50.68
C LYS A 197 -0.48 -63.28 -50.56
N TYR A 198 -0.32 -62.77 -49.33
CA TYR A 198 -0.22 -61.34 -49.03
C TYR A 198 1.15 -60.93 -48.51
N ASN A 199 2.11 -61.86 -48.42
CA ASN A 199 3.51 -61.51 -48.14
C ASN A 199 4.05 -60.72 -49.34
N VAL A 200 4.19 -59.41 -49.17
CA VAL A 200 4.77 -58.50 -50.16
C VAL A 200 6.27 -58.81 -50.29
N GLU A 201 6.74 -59.12 -51.49
CA GLU A 201 8.17 -59.29 -51.78
C GLU A 201 8.96 -58.02 -51.42
N GLU A 202 10.13 -58.20 -50.81
CA GLU A 202 11.01 -57.17 -50.22
C GLU A 202 11.40 -56.05 -51.20
N ALA A 203 11.35 -56.30 -52.52
CA ALA A 203 11.73 -55.37 -53.58
C ALA A 203 10.87 -54.09 -53.67
N ALA A 204 9.63 -54.11 -53.15
CA ALA A 204 8.75 -52.94 -53.17
C ALA A 204 9.00 -51.96 -52.00
N LEU A 205 9.85 -52.31 -51.01
CA LEU A 205 10.15 -51.43 -49.87
C LEU A 205 11.17 -50.32 -50.19
N ASP A 206 12.11 -50.56 -51.11
CA ASP A 206 13.17 -49.58 -51.42
C ASP A 206 12.68 -48.41 -52.27
N VAL A 207 11.61 -48.61 -53.07
CA VAL A 207 11.04 -47.58 -53.96
C VAL A 207 10.24 -46.52 -53.18
N LEU A 208 9.46 -46.91 -52.18
CA LEU A 208 8.65 -45.96 -51.39
C LEU A 208 9.49 -45.16 -50.38
N ARG A 209 10.55 -45.76 -49.83
CA ARG A 209 11.48 -45.08 -48.92
C ARG A 209 12.29 -43.99 -49.63
N SER A 210 12.54 -44.14 -50.92
CA SER A 210 13.24 -43.13 -51.74
C SER A 210 12.33 -41.98 -52.19
N GLU A 211 11.01 -42.21 -52.32
CA GLU A 211 10.03 -41.16 -52.62
C GLU A 211 9.73 -40.26 -51.42
N GLU A 212 9.62 -40.80 -50.19
CA GLU A 212 9.35 -39.98 -48.99
C GLU A 212 10.55 -39.08 -48.59
N LEU A 213 11.79 -39.53 -48.82
CA LEU A 213 13.00 -38.71 -48.57
C LEU A 213 13.19 -37.59 -49.62
N GLY A 214 12.53 -37.68 -50.79
CA GLY A 214 12.57 -36.65 -51.84
C GLY A 214 11.59 -35.50 -51.62
N ALA A 215 10.52 -35.71 -50.83
CA ALA A 215 9.46 -34.72 -50.63
C ALA A 215 9.78 -33.69 -49.53
N ASP A 216 10.54 -34.08 -48.49
CA ASP A 216 10.89 -33.19 -47.36
C ASP A 216 12.02 -32.19 -47.67
N GLY A 217 12.69 -32.31 -48.82
CA GLY A 217 13.81 -31.44 -49.22
C GLY A 217 13.44 -30.13 -49.92
N ALA A 218 12.17 -29.94 -50.33
CA ALA A 218 11.78 -28.81 -51.19
C ALA A 218 11.10 -27.63 -50.45
N GLY A 219 11.00 -27.68 -49.11
CA GLY A 219 10.21 -26.73 -48.31
C GLY A 219 10.99 -25.74 -47.44
N VAL A 220 12.31 -25.61 -47.57
CA VAL A 220 13.11 -24.68 -46.73
C VAL A 220 14.08 -23.87 -47.59
N HIS A 221 13.56 -22.91 -48.35
CA HIS A 221 14.26 -21.66 -48.69
C HIS A 221 13.28 -20.67 -49.33
N ARG A 222 12.65 -19.83 -48.50
CA ARG A 222 12.38 -18.40 -48.75
C ARG A 222 11.86 -17.74 -47.49
#